data_AF-A0AAF5RX31-F1
#
_entry.id   AF-A0AAF5RX31-F1
#
_cell.length_a   1.000
_cell.length_b   1.000
_cell.length_c   1.000
_cell.angle_alpha   90.00
_cell.angle_beta   90.00
_cell.angle_gamma   90.00
#
_symmetry.space_group_name_H-M   'P 1'
#
loop_
_entity.id
_entity.type
_entity.pdbx_description
1 polymer ?
#
loop_
_entity_poly.entity_id
_entity_poly.type
_entity_poly.pdbx_seq_one_letter_code
_entity_poly.pdbx_strand_id
1 'polypeptide(L)'
;MSECSNSSSLEILRGIVENYGVPHKHLVQLIIKHGILQAHYFCMKFVQYVQVYDSQGNTVTQPDEEQEKALLEKLIVVINNALNLLNLRLIQADDEYDDQNSYIVLLSDQRPSDFIRDACGLTQTEITLFHLWINAICNSENGEISKHEALSMASDLLVKGKKVDEEYLLQHYVSNKWLVMDTEAATIRLGARAIAELQNYFSSYADELGLEKCVVCGKFIVTKNRAIFCEICKTFSHRQCGLKIIKSVRTGKVFCPGKLESGQSCTARLRLPVEMQSVNQNQKGNRKRRIVTNFDEEDECDTAFCSAERLYDAEMQS
;
A
#
# COMPACT_ATOMS: atom_id res chain seq x y z
N MET A 1 -14.57 12.04 33.51
CA MET A 1 -14.04 13.31 32.97
C MET A 1 -13.23 13.15 31.67
N SER A 2 -12.88 11.94 31.22
CA SER A 2 -12.17 11.72 29.94
C SER A 2 -13.10 11.58 28.72
N GLU A 3 -14.35 11.16 28.90
CA GLU A 3 -15.28 10.93 27.78
C GLU A 3 -15.75 12.23 27.10
N CYS A 4 -15.87 13.33 27.87
CA CYS A 4 -16.32 14.62 27.34
C CYS A 4 -15.23 15.28 26.45
N SER A 5 -13.96 15.10 26.82
CA SER A 5 -12.81 15.63 26.07
C SER A 5 -12.65 14.94 24.71
N ASN A 6 -12.83 13.62 24.66
CA ASN A 6 -12.73 12.84 23.42
C ASN A 6 -13.85 13.16 22.43
N SER A 7 -15.06 13.45 22.92
CA SER A 7 -16.20 13.83 22.06
C SER A 7 -15.96 15.18 21.35
N SER A 8 -15.33 16.14 22.03
CA SER A 8 -15.02 17.46 21.48
C SER A 8 -13.94 17.41 20.39
N SER A 9 -12.82 16.70 20.64
CA SER A 9 -11.75 16.53 19.65
C SER A 9 -12.21 15.83 18.37
N LEU A 10 -13.21 14.94 18.50
CA LEU A 10 -13.77 14.19 17.38
C LEU A 10 -14.72 15.03 16.52
N GLU A 11 -15.50 15.95 17.11
CA GLU A 11 -16.32 16.90 16.34
C GLU A 11 -15.47 17.90 15.56
N ILE A 12 -14.35 18.36 16.16
CA ILE A 12 -13.38 19.24 15.52
C ILE A 12 -12.73 18.55 14.32
N LEU A 13 -12.20 17.33 14.52
CA LEU A 13 -11.66 16.54 13.41
C LEU A 13 -12.70 16.29 12.32
N ARG A 14 -13.94 15.97 12.71
CA ARG A 14 -15.01 15.68 11.74
C ARG A 14 -15.36 16.89 10.88
N GLY A 15 -15.42 18.08 11.47
CA GLY A 15 -15.67 19.33 10.75
C GLY A 15 -14.52 19.76 9.85
N ILE A 16 -13.26 19.54 10.28
CA ILE A 16 -12.07 19.89 9.49
C ILE A 16 -11.88 18.93 8.31
N VAL A 17 -12.12 17.64 8.51
CA VAL A 17 -12.00 16.61 7.46
C VAL A 17 -13.00 16.81 6.33
N GLU A 18 -14.15 17.42 6.60
CA GLU A 18 -15.22 17.57 5.61
C GLU A 18 -14.90 18.56 4.48
N ASN A 19 -13.91 19.45 4.69
CA ASN A 19 -13.50 20.42 3.68
C ASN A 19 -12.01 20.31 3.36
N TYR A 20 -11.69 20.22 2.07
CA TYR A 20 -10.31 20.19 1.62
C TYR A 20 -9.59 21.49 2.00
N GLY A 21 -8.49 21.37 2.75
CA GLY A 21 -7.82 22.51 3.40
C GLY A 21 -6.32 22.31 3.53
N VAL A 22 -5.63 23.19 4.27
CA VAL A 22 -4.15 23.16 4.42
C VAL A 22 -3.64 21.80 4.93
N PRO A 23 -4.22 21.18 5.98
CA PRO A 23 -3.80 19.84 6.41
C PRO A 23 -3.90 18.76 5.32
N HIS A 24 -4.91 18.85 4.45
CA HIS A 24 -5.09 17.92 3.34
C HIS A 24 -4.01 18.12 2.26
N LYS A 25 -3.66 19.38 1.97
CA LYS A 25 -2.61 19.71 0.99
C LYS A 25 -1.25 19.15 1.41
N HIS A 26 -0.86 19.30 2.68
CA HIS A 26 0.38 18.71 3.19
C HIS A 26 0.37 17.19 3.12
N LEU A 27 -0.76 16.56 3.47
CA LEU A 27 -0.90 15.13 3.36
C LEU A 27 -0.77 14.64 1.90
N VAL A 28 -1.31 15.41 0.96
CA VAL A 28 -1.15 15.15 -0.48
C VAL A 28 0.30 15.34 -0.94
N GLN A 29 0.99 16.39 -0.49
CA GLN A 29 2.42 16.58 -0.78
C GLN A 29 3.26 15.40 -0.27
N LEU A 30 3.01 14.97 0.97
CA LEU A 30 3.71 13.85 1.59
C LEU A 30 3.53 12.56 0.78
N ILE A 31 2.31 12.24 0.36
CA ILE A 31 2.06 11.01 -0.41
C ILE A 31 2.52 11.12 -1.87
N ILE A 32 2.57 12.31 -2.47
CA ILE A 32 3.20 12.52 -3.79
C ILE A 32 4.70 12.23 -3.71
N LYS A 33 5.38 12.72 -2.65
CA LYS A 33 6.82 12.46 -2.41
C LYS A 33 7.12 10.97 -2.27
N HIS A 34 6.30 10.24 -1.51
CA HIS A 34 6.58 8.85 -1.18
C HIS A 34 5.90 7.80 -2.09
N GLY A 35 4.82 8.17 -2.78
CA GLY A 35 3.96 7.29 -3.59
C GLY A 35 3.06 6.33 -2.78
N ILE A 36 3.53 5.89 -1.61
CA ILE A 36 2.84 4.98 -0.70
C ILE A 36 3.12 5.35 0.75
N LEU A 37 2.11 5.23 1.62
CA LEU A 37 2.23 5.42 3.07
C LEU A 37 1.45 4.34 3.81
N GLN A 38 1.90 3.92 4.99
CA GLN A 38 1.10 3.04 5.85
C GLN A 38 -0.18 3.79 6.28
N ALA A 39 -1.35 3.13 6.28
CA ALA A 39 -2.64 3.78 6.54
C ALA A 39 -2.70 4.47 7.91
N HIS A 40 -2.14 3.81 8.94
CA HIS A 40 -2.02 4.39 10.28
C HIS A 40 -1.16 5.66 10.27
N TYR A 41 -0.01 5.60 9.60
CA TYR A 41 0.90 6.74 9.48
C TYR A 41 0.25 7.92 8.75
N PHE A 42 -0.45 7.64 7.65
CA PHE A 42 -1.22 8.62 6.89
C PHE A 42 -2.25 9.35 7.77
N CYS A 43 -3.01 8.61 8.58
CA CYS A 43 -3.95 9.20 9.54
C CYS A 43 -3.24 10.03 10.62
N MET A 44 -2.14 9.52 11.19
CA MET A 44 -1.41 10.24 12.25
C MET A 44 -0.81 11.55 11.73
N LYS A 45 -0.24 11.56 10.52
CA LYS A 45 0.27 12.79 9.88
C LYS A 45 -0.83 13.81 9.66
N PHE A 46 -2.01 13.38 9.23
CA PHE A 46 -3.15 14.29 9.11
C PHE A 46 -3.53 14.91 10.47
N VAL A 47 -3.62 14.10 11.53
CA VAL A 47 -3.91 14.61 12.88
C VAL A 47 -2.85 15.60 13.34
N GLN A 48 -1.56 15.32 13.09
CA GLN A 48 -0.47 16.26 13.38
C GLN A 48 -0.60 17.57 12.59
N TYR A 49 -0.90 17.52 11.30
CA TYR A 49 -1.12 18.74 10.51
C TYR A 49 -2.32 19.53 11.03
N VAL A 50 -3.42 18.86 11.41
CA VAL A 50 -4.57 19.55 12.03
C VAL A 50 -4.16 20.24 13.34
N GLN A 51 -3.39 19.58 14.21
CA GLN A 51 -2.90 20.20 15.45
C GLN A 51 -1.97 21.40 15.19
N VAL A 52 -1.13 21.31 14.15
CA VAL A 52 -0.25 22.40 13.72
C VAL A 52 -1.08 23.62 13.30
N TYR A 53 -2.12 23.43 12.49
CA TYR A 53 -2.91 24.53 11.95
C TYR A 53 -4.13 24.92 12.81
N ASP A 54 -4.34 24.28 13.95
CA ASP A 54 -5.41 24.67 14.89
C ASP A 54 -5.02 25.94 15.66
N SER A 55 -5.60 27.07 15.25
CA SER A 55 -5.42 28.37 15.90
C SER A 55 -6.03 28.44 17.30
N GLN A 56 -6.88 27.48 17.69
CA GLN A 56 -7.54 27.44 18.99
C GLN A 56 -6.77 26.61 20.04
N GLY A 57 -5.68 25.95 19.65
CA GLY A 57 -4.83 25.19 20.57
C GLY A 57 -5.50 23.94 21.16
N ASN A 58 -6.46 23.34 20.46
CA ASN A 58 -7.10 22.12 20.95
C ASN A 58 -6.17 20.92 20.80
N THR A 59 -6.02 20.16 21.88
CA THR A 59 -5.28 18.90 21.83
C THR A 59 -6.17 17.82 21.20
N VAL A 60 -5.91 17.50 19.93
CA VAL A 60 -6.54 16.35 19.29
C VAL A 60 -5.90 15.08 19.85
N THR A 61 -6.68 14.22 20.50
CA THR A 61 -6.21 12.91 20.97
C THR A 61 -6.00 11.96 19.79
N GLN A 62 -5.06 11.02 19.90
CA GLN A 62 -4.88 9.99 18.88
C GLN A 62 -6.18 9.17 18.72
N PRO A 63 -6.65 8.96 17.49
CA PRO A 63 -7.86 8.19 17.26
C PRO A 63 -7.65 6.72 17.61
N ASP A 64 -8.68 6.08 18.16
CA ASP A 64 -8.71 4.63 18.28
C ASP A 64 -8.87 3.95 16.91
N GLU A 65 -8.87 2.61 16.87
CA GLU A 65 -8.93 1.84 15.61
C GLU A 65 -10.22 2.08 14.80
N GLU A 66 -11.37 2.26 15.45
CA GLU A 66 -12.64 2.53 14.74
C GLU A 66 -12.66 3.96 14.20
N GLN A 67 -12.17 4.91 14.99
CA GLN A 67 -12.05 6.32 14.62
C GLN A 67 -11.06 6.52 13.48
N GLU A 68 -9.91 5.84 13.52
CA GLU A 68 -8.89 5.88 12.45
C GLU A 68 -9.48 5.40 11.13
N LYS A 69 -10.26 4.32 11.17
CA LYS A 69 -10.93 3.79 9.98
C LYS A 69 -11.94 4.78 9.40
N ALA A 70 -12.80 5.36 10.24
CA ALA A 70 -13.79 6.34 9.81
C ALA A 70 -13.14 7.62 9.26
N LEU A 71 -12.05 8.07 9.88
CA LEU A 71 -11.25 9.21 9.42
C LEU A 71 -10.65 8.92 8.05
N LEU A 72 -10.03 7.75 7.88
CA LEU A 72 -9.37 7.35 6.64
C LEU A 72 -10.37 7.30 5.47
N GLU A 73 -11.55 6.71 5.67
CA GLU A 73 -12.60 6.64 4.66
C GLU A 73 -13.02 8.05 4.19
N LYS A 74 -13.18 9.00 5.12
CA LYS A 74 -13.51 10.39 4.79
C LYS A 74 -12.37 11.12 4.08
N LEU A 75 -11.13 10.98 4.56
CA LEU A 75 -9.95 11.60 3.95
C LEU A 75 -9.77 11.19 2.50
N ILE A 76 -9.90 9.89 2.21
CA ILE A 76 -9.80 9.37 0.84
C ILE A 76 -10.84 10.03 -0.06
N VAL A 77 -12.10 10.14 0.37
CA VAL A 77 -13.17 10.78 -0.42
C VAL A 77 -12.85 12.25 -0.69
N VAL A 78 -12.50 13.02 0.34
CA VAL A 78 -12.28 14.47 0.22
C VAL A 78 -11.05 14.77 -0.63
N ILE A 79 -9.95 14.03 -0.42
CA ILE A 79 -8.73 14.20 -1.20
C ILE A 79 -8.92 13.74 -2.65
N ASN A 80 -9.61 12.61 -2.89
CA ASN A 80 -9.86 12.14 -4.26
C ASN A 80 -10.71 13.12 -5.07
N ASN A 81 -11.68 13.78 -4.45
CA ASN A 81 -12.45 14.83 -5.12
C ASN A 81 -11.55 15.97 -5.60
N ALA A 82 -10.51 16.33 -4.83
CA ALA A 82 -9.53 17.35 -5.22
C ALA A 82 -8.54 16.83 -6.28
N LEU A 83 -8.06 15.59 -6.14
CA LEU A 83 -7.07 14.98 -7.03
C LEU A 83 -7.64 14.56 -8.39
N ASN A 84 -8.96 14.39 -8.51
CA ASN A 84 -9.62 13.96 -9.74
C ASN A 84 -9.28 14.85 -10.94
N LEU A 85 -9.11 16.16 -10.74
CA LEU A 85 -8.72 17.12 -11.79
C LEU A 85 -7.32 16.84 -12.38
N LEU A 86 -6.46 16.12 -11.64
CA LEU A 86 -5.11 15.75 -12.04
C LEU A 86 -5.03 14.32 -12.58
N ASN A 87 -6.16 13.61 -12.68
CA ASN A 87 -6.23 12.16 -12.94
C ASN A 87 -5.41 11.36 -11.91
N LEU A 88 -5.39 11.82 -10.66
CA LEU A 88 -4.77 11.13 -9.54
C LEU A 88 -5.85 10.67 -8.56
N ARG A 89 -5.59 9.58 -7.86
CA ARG A 89 -6.46 9.11 -6.78
C ARG A 89 -5.71 8.29 -5.74
N LEU A 90 -6.14 8.43 -4.51
CA LEU A 90 -5.76 7.58 -3.39
C LEU A 90 -6.61 6.32 -3.37
N ILE A 91 -5.95 5.19 -3.15
CA ILE A 91 -6.61 3.94 -2.80
C ILE A 91 -6.02 3.35 -1.54
N GLN A 92 -6.81 2.55 -0.84
CA GLN A 92 -6.29 1.64 0.17
C GLN A 92 -5.88 0.32 -0.50
N ALA A 93 -4.68 -0.15 -0.19
CA ALA A 93 -4.12 -1.43 -0.60
C ALA A 93 -3.70 -2.23 0.63
N ASP A 94 -3.95 -3.54 0.63
CA ASP A 94 -3.45 -4.45 1.66
C ASP A 94 -2.11 -5.04 1.18
N ASP A 95 -1.16 -5.32 2.08
CA ASP A 95 0.05 -6.07 1.72
C ASP A 95 -0.30 -7.56 1.60
N GLU A 96 0.02 -8.18 0.47
CA GLU A 96 -0.24 -9.61 0.29
C GLU A 96 0.69 -10.49 1.17
N TYR A 97 1.83 -9.96 1.62
CA TYR A 97 2.81 -10.63 2.47
C TYR A 97 2.60 -10.37 3.96
N ASP A 98 1.81 -9.34 4.34
CA ASP A 98 1.54 -9.00 5.73
C ASP A 98 0.09 -8.58 5.94
N ASP A 99 -0.66 -9.42 6.67
CA ASP A 99 -2.07 -9.17 6.95
C ASP A 99 -2.32 -8.06 7.98
N GLN A 100 -1.27 -7.58 8.66
CA GLN A 100 -1.37 -6.55 9.70
C GLN A 100 -1.33 -5.14 9.11
N ASN A 101 -0.80 -4.98 7.90
CA ASN A 101 -0.52 -3.69 7.31
C ASN A 101 -1.42 -3.40 6.12
N SER A 102 -1.97 -2.20 6.12
CA SER A 102 -2.61 -1.61 4.96
C SER A 102 -1.97 -0.27 4.66
N TYR A 103 -1.99 0.10 3.39
CA TYR A 103 -1.29 1.25 2.85
C TYR A 103 -2.26 2.12 2.05
N ILE A 104 -1.97 3.41 2.01
CA ILE A 104 -2.55 4.35 1.05
C ILE A 104 -1.56 4.52 -0.08
N VAL A 105 -2.03 4.30 -1.30
CA VAL A 105 -1.23 4.39 -2.52
C VAL A 105 -1.83 5.46 -3.41
N LEU A 106 -0.98 6.33 -3.95
CA LEU A 106 -1.34 7.30 -4.97
C LEU A 106 -1.26 6.64 -6.34
N LEU A 107 -2.40 6.57 -7.03
CA LEU A 107 -2.49 6.07 -8.40
C LEU A 107 -2.65 7.22 -9.38
N SER A 108 -2.12 7.03 -10.59
CA SER A 108 -2.45 7.83 -11.76
C SER A 108 -3.39 7.04 -12.67
N ASP A 109 -4.50 7.68 -13.06
CA ASP A 109 -5.45 7.15 -14.03
C ASP A 109 -5.06 7.52 -15.48
N GLN A 110 -3.90 8.15 -15.69
CA GLN A 110 -3.34 8.35 -17.03
C GLN A 110 -2.96 7.01 -17.67
N ARG A 111 -3.02 6.96 -19.02
CA ARG A 111 -2.91 5.69 -19.77
C ARG A 111 -1.59 4.93 -19.51
N PRO A 112 -1.62 3.60 -19.55
CA PRO A 112 -0.52 2.71 -19.14
C PRO A 112 0.69 2.69 -20.08
N SER A 113 0.64 3.32 -21.26
CA SER A 113 1.83 3.40 -22.12
C SER A 113 2.80 4.34 -21.41
N ASP A 114 3.73 3.74 -20.67
CA ASP A 114 4.96 4.34 -20.17
C ASP A 114 4.95 4.85 -18.73
N PHE A 115 3.98 4.49 -17.89
CA PHE A 115 3.95 4.93 -16.49
C PHE A 115 5.28 4.68 -15.73
N ILE A 116 5.87 3.50 -15.83
CA ILE A 116 7.16 3.20 -15.19
C ILE A 116 8.29 4.06 -15.78
N ARG A 117 8.26 4.30 -17.09
CA ARG A 117 9.27 5.10 -17.79
C ARG A 117 9.17 6.57 -17.41
N ASP A 118 7.95 7.11 -17.41
CA ASP A 118 7.67 8.52 -17.22
C ASP A 118 7.70 8.90 -15.73
N ALA A 119 7.30 8.00 -14.82
CA ALA A 119 7.33 8.24 -13.37
C ALA A 119 8.72 8.03 -12.75
N CYS A 120 9.56 7.16 -13.31
CA CYS A 120 10.86 6.83 -12.74
C CYS A 120 12.05 7.26 -13.63
N GLY A 121 11.81 7.85 -14.80
CA GLY A 121 12.88 8.30 -15.71
C GLY A 121 13.76 7.16 -16.25
N LEU A 122 13.23 5.93 -16.25
CA LEU A 122 13.99 4.72 -16.52
C LEU A 122 14.22 4.50 -18.01
N THR A 123 15.37 3.95 -18.35
CA THR A 123 15.72 3.48 -19.70
C THR A 123 14.96 2.20 -20.05
N GLN A 124 14.87 1.90 -21.35
CA GLN A 124 14.23 0.65 -21.82
C GLN A 124 14.89 -0.61 -21.24
N THR A 125 16.21 -0.58 -21.03
CA THR A 125 16.94 -1.70 -20.42
C THR A 125 16.53 -1.91 -18.96
N GLU A 126 16.38 -0.83 -18.18
CA GLU A 126 15.96 -0.90 -16.78
C GLU A 126 14.51 -1.38 -16.63
N ILE A 127 13.63 -0.96 -17.55
CA ILE A 127 12.26 -1.48 -17.62
C ILE A 127 12.24 -2.97 -17.95
N THR A 128 13.10 -3.40 -18.88
CA THR A 128 13.23 -4.81 -19.24
C THR A 128 13.72 -5.64 -18.07
N LEU A 129 14.72 -5.15 -17.32
CA LEU A 129 15.19 -5.82 -16.12
C LEU A 129 14.10 -5.94 -15.05
N PHE A 130 13.33 -4.87 -14.83
CA PHE A 130 12.25 -4.90 -13.86
C PHE A 130 11.15 -5.88 -14.25
N HIS A 131 10.83 -5.98 -15.55
CA HIS A 131 9.94 -7.02 -16.07
C HIS A 131 10.49 -8.43 -15.79
N LEU A 132 11.79 -8.68 -15.98
CA LEU A 132 12.41 -9.96 -15.65
C LEU A 132 12.32 -10.29 -14.16
N TRP A 133 12.58 -9.32 -13.28
CA TRP A 133 12.42 -9.52 -11.84
C TRP A 133 10.96 -9.79 -11.45
N ILE A 134 9.99 -9.05 -12.00
CA ILE A 134 8.56 -9.33 -11.78
C ILE A 134 8.24 -10.75 -12.21
N ASN A 135 8.69 -11.16 -13.39
CA ASN A 135 8.44 -12.50 -13.92
C ASN A 135 9.00 -13.59 -13.00
N ALA A 136 10.24 -13.43 -12.55
CA ALA A 136 10.89 -14.36 -11.63
C ALA A 136 10.17 -14.41 -10.26
N ILE A 137 9.76 -13.26 -9.72
CA ILE A 137 9.01 -13.15 -8.46
C ILE A 137 7.64 -13.85 -8.58
N CYS A 138 6.87 -13.58 -9.63
CA CYS A 138 5.52 -14.15 -9.81
C CYS A 138 5.55 -15.68 -10.02
N ASN A 139 6.63 -16.19 -10.63
CA ASN A 139 6.79 -17.63 -10.88
C ASN A 139 7.55 -18.37 -9.77
N SER A 140 8.04 -17.68 -8.74
CA SER A 140 8.69 -18.34 -7.62
C SER A 140 7.67 -18.92 -6.65
N GLU A 141 8.07 -19.96 -5.91
CA GLU A 141 7.18 -20.66 -4.97
C GLU A 141 6.66 -19.73 -3.86
N ASN A 142 7.51 -18.80 -3.41
CA ASN A 142 7.21 -17.94 -2.26
C ASN A 142 6.79 -16.51 -2.64
N GLY A 143 6.77 -16.17 -3.93
CA GLY A 143 6.58 -14.79 -4.37
C GLY A 143 7.80 -13.92 -4.04
N GLU A 144 8.99 -14.49 -3.94
CA GLU A 144 10.24 -13.77 -3.71
C GLU A 144 11.39 -14.46 -4.47
N ILE A 145 12.43 -13.71 -4.78
CA ILE A 145 13.68 -14.25 -5.35
C ILE A 145 14.87 -13.80 -4.50
N SER A 146 16.00 -14.50 -4.59
CA SER A 146 17.20 -14.07 -3.86
C SER A 146 17.78 -12.79 -4.47
N LYS A 147 18.43 -11.95 -3.64
CA LYS A 147 19.19 -10.78 -4.09
C LYS A 147 20.26 -11.19 -5.10
N HIS A 148 20.93 -12.31 -4.86
CA HIS A 148 21.95 -12.84 -5.76
C HIS A 148 21.36 -13.15 -7.15
N GLU A 149 20.21 -13.81 -7.21
CA GLU A 149 19.50 -14.09 -8.46
C GLU A 149 19.10 -12.81 -9.19
N ALA A 150 18.57 -11.82 -8.47
CA ALA A 150 18.22 -10.52 -9.04
C ALA A 150 19.43 -9.81 -9.67
N LEU A 151 20.58 -9.79 -8.98
CA LEU A 151 21.82 -9.20 -9.48
C LEU A 151 22.38 -9.98 -10.67
N SER A 152 22.31 -11.31 -10.66
CA SER A 152 22.74 -12.14 -11.79
C SER A 152 21.94 -11.82 -13.07
N MET A 153 20.61 -11.67 -12.97
CA MET A 153 19.77 -11.27 -14.09
C MET A 153 20.14 -9.88 -14.63
N ALA A 154 20.50 -8.97 -13.73
CA ALA A 154 20.96 -7.63 -14.09
C ALA A 154 22.30 -7.69 -14.84
N SER A 155 23.28 -8.45 -14.34
CA SER A 155 24.57 -8.64 -15.00
C SER A 155 24.40 -9.25 -16.39
N ASP A 156 23.59 -10.29 -16.55
CA ASP A 156 23.37 -10.94 -17.85
C ASP A 156 22.74 -10.01 -18.90
N LEU A 157 21.85 -9.11 -18.46
CA LEU A 157 21.21 -8.12 -19.32
C LEU A 157 22.16 -6.95 -19.63
N LEU A 158 22.92 -6.48 -18.64
CA LEU A 158 23.80 -5.32 -18.75
C LEU A 158 25.12 -5.62 -19.46
N VAL A 159 25.59 -6.87 -19.48
CA VAL A 159 26.69 -7.32 -20.36
C VAL A 159 26.37 -7.06 -21.84
N LYS A 160 25.08 -6.95 -22.21
CA LYS A 160 24.61 -6.59 -23.55
C LYS A 160 24.39 -5.07 -23.75
N GLY A 161 24.74 -4.22 -22.78
CA GLY A 161 24.49 -2.77 -22.78
C GLY A 161 25.57 -1.92 -22.08
N LYS A 162 25.21 -0.69 -21.67
CA LYS A 162 26.07 0.17 -20.82
C LYS A 162 26.16 -0.43 -19.41
N LYS A 163 27.35 -0.36 -18.78
CA LYS A 163 27.54 -0.69 -17.35
C LYS A 163 26.69 0.25 -16.48
N VAL A 164 25.52 -0.21 -16.06
CA VAL A 164 24.77 0.36 -14.93
C VAL A 164 25.21 -0.40 -13.69
N ASP A 165 25.33 0.29 -12.56
CA ASP A 165 25.55 -0.36 -11.28
C ASP A 165 24.26 -1.10 -10.88
N GLU A 166 24.33 -2.43 -10.89
CA GLU A 166 23.18 -3.32 -10.66
C GLU A 166 22.62 -3.15 -9.24
N GLU A 167 23.52 -2.92 -8.28
CA GLU A 167 23.19 -2.71 -6.88
C GLU A 167 22.49 -1.35 -6.72
N TYR A 168 23.01 -0.31 -7.38
CA TYR A 168 22.35 1.00 -7.39
C TYR A 168 20.93 0.92 -7.95
N LEU A 169 20.74 0.20 -9.06
CA LEU A 169 19.43 0.07 -9.69
C LEU A 169 18.45 -0.71 -8.80
N LEU A 170 18.90 -1.82 -8.22
CA LEU A 170 18.09 -2.57 -7.26
C LEU A 170 17.70 -1.69 -6.07
N GLN A 171 18.66 -0.96 -5.51
CA GLN A 171 18.42 -0.03 -4.41
C GLN A 171 17.46 1.09 -4.82
N HIS A 172 17.52 1.58 -6.05
CA HIS A 172 16.60 2.58 -6.56
C HIS A 172 15.14 2.07 -6.52
N TYR A 173 14.87 0.84 -6.97
CA TYR A 173 13.52 0.26 -6.88
C TYR A 173 13.06 0.02 -5.43
N VAL A 174 13.98 -0.35 -4.53
CA VAL A 174 13.69 -0.53 -3.10
C VAL A 174 13.38 0.81 -2.42
N SER A 175 14.21 1.84 -2.65
CA SER A 175 14.00 3.18 -2.10
C SER A 175 12.67 3.79 -2.56
N ASN A 176 12.30 3.56 -3.83
CA ASN A 176 11.01 3.98 -4.39
C ASN A 176 9.84 3.05 -4.03
N LYS A 177 10.06 2.02 -3.19
CA LYS A 177 9.05 1.10 -2.66
C LYS A 177 8.36 0.23 -3.72
N TRP A 178 8.96 0.12 -4.92
CA TRP A 178 8.55 -0.84 -5.95
C TRP A 178 8.90 -2.26 -5.53
N LEU A 179 10.08 -2.43 -4.94
CA LEU A 179 10.54 -3.68 -4.36
C LEU A 179 10.69 -3.53 -2.84
N VAL A 180 10.60 -4.65 -2.15
CA VAL A 180 10.96 -4.78 -0.73
C VAL A 180 12.09 -5.79 -0.65
N MET A 181 13.15 -5.42 0.06
CA MET A 181 14.28 -6.30 0.33
C MET A 181 14.21 -6.77 1.78
N ASP A 182 14.25 -8.08 1.99
CA ASP A 182 14.54 -8.65 3.30
C ASP A 182 16.06 -8.77 3.43
N THR A 183 16.64 -7.96 4.32
CA THR A 183 18.10 -7.93 4.52
C THR A 183 18.62 -9.17 5.23
N GLU A 184 17.81 -9.83 6.06
CA GLU A 184 18.21 -11.04 6.79
C GLU A 184 18.19 -12.26 5.87
N ALA A 185 17.09 -12.43 5.13
CA ALA A 185 16.94 -13.53 4.17
C ALA A 185 17.68 -13.27 2.84
N ALA A 186 18.12 -12.03 2.61
CA ALA A 186 18.67 -11.56 1.34
C ALA A 186 17.74 -11.87 0.15
N THR A 187 16.43 -11.68 0.33
CA THR A 187 15.42 -11.86 -0.72
C THR A 187 14.80 -10.53 -1.12
N ILE A 188 14.23 -10.50 -2.32
CA ILE A 188 13.44 -9.38 -2.83
C ILE A 188 12.06 -9.86 -3.27
N ARG A 189 11.08 -8.98 -3.07
CA ARG A 189 9.68 -9.20 -3.46
C ARG A 189 9.07 -7.90 -3.98
N LEU A 190 7.91 -7.99 -4.62
CA LEU A 190 7.15 -6.79 -4.98
C LEU A 190 6.59 -6.11 -3.73
N GLY A 191 6.72 -4.77 -3.70
CA GLY A 191 6.10 -3.95 -2.67
C GLY A 191 4.61 -3.76 -2.90
N ALA A 192 3.86 -3.42 -1.85
CA ALA A 192 2.42 -3.13 -1.95
C ALA A 192 2.11 -2.02 -2.96
N ARG A 193 3.04 -1.06 -3.13
CA ARG A 193 2.97 0.00 -4.15
C ARG A 193 2.96 -0.59 -5.56
N ALA A 194 3.94 -1.43 -5.87
CA ALA A 194 4.04 -2.09 -7.17
C ALA A 194 2.80 -2.91 -7.48
N ILE A 195 2.33 -3.71 -6.52
CA ILE A 195 1.13 -4.53 -6.72
C ILE A 195 -0.09 -3.65 -7.00
N ALA A 196 -0.24 -2.53 -6.29
CA ALA A 196 -1.36 -1.61 -6.46
C ALA A 196 -1.32 -0.85 -7.80
N GLU A 197 -0.16 -0.31 -8.18
CA GLU A 197 0.01 0.51 -9.39
C GLU A 197 0.04 -0.31 -10.68
N LEU A 198 0.60 -1.53 -10.65
CA LEU A 198 0.84 -2.34 -11.85
C LEU A 198 -0.34 -3.22 -12.28
N GLN A 199 -1.56 -2.97 -11.81
CA GLN A 199 -2.72 -3.81 -12.17
C GLN A 199 -2.98 -3.86 -13.69
N ASN A 200 -2.78 -2.76 -14.41
CA ASN A 200 -2.91 -2.73 -15.88
C ASN A 200 -1.77 -3.49 -16.58
N TYR A 201 -0.56 -3.39 -16.05
CA TYR A 201 0.60 -4.16 -16.52
C TYR A 201 0.35 -5.66 -16.31
N PHE A 202 -0.08 -6.07 -15.12
CA PHE A 202 -0.45 -7.47 -14.84
C PHE A 202 -1.57 -7.95 -15.77
N SER A 203 -2.51 -7.09 -16.15
CA SER A 203 -3.54 -7.45 -17.12
C SER A 203 -3.00 -7.74 -18.52
N SER A 204 -1.88 -7.11 -18.89
CA SER A 204 -1.26 -7.28 -20.21
C SER A 204 -0.36 -8.51 -20.28
N TYR A 205 0.19 -8.94 -19.14
CA TYR A 205 1.14 -10.05 -19.02
C TYR A 205 0.61 -11.20 -18.14
N ALA A 206 -0.71 -11.29 -17.93
CA ALA A 206 -1.30 -12.20 -16.97
C ALA A 206 -0.95 -13.67 -17.23
N ASP A 207 -1.02 -14.10 -18.50
CA ASP A 207 -0.73 -15.48 -18.90
C ASP A 207 0.75 -15.82 -18.75
N GLU A 208 1.64 -14.89 -19.12
CA GLU A 208 3.09 -15.04 -18.99
C GLU A 208 3.52 -15.14 -17.53
N LEU A 209 3.00 -14.24 -16.70
CA LEU A 209 3.29 -14.17 -15.27
C LEU A 209 2.51 -15.23 -14.47
N GLY A 210 1.66 -16.01 -15.14
CA GLY A 210 0.77 -16.98 -14.54
C GLY A 210 -0.05 -16.38 -13.41
N LEU A 211 -0.65 -15.20 -13.56
CA LEU A 211 -1.38 -14.50 -12.49
C LEU A 211 -2.86 -14.89 -12.47
N GLU A 212 -3.44 -14.91 -11.27
CA GLU A 212 -4.86 -15.20 -11.05
C GLU A 212 -5.57 -13.99 -10.46
N LYS A 213 -6.86 -13.82 -10.78
CA LYS A 213 -7.67 -12.75 -10.19
C LYS A 213 -8.34 -13.21 -8.90
N CYS A 214 -8.31 -12.34 -7.91
CA CYS A 214 -9.09 -12.51 -6.71
C CYS A 214 -10.58 -12.39 -7.04
N VAL A 215 -11.35 -13.43 -6.69
CA VAL A 215 -12.80 -13.46 -6.93
C VAL A 215 -13.59 -12.41 -6.12
N VAL A 216 -12.97 -11.82 -5.10
CA VAL A 216 -13.61 -10.81 -4.22
C VAL A 216 -13.40 -9.39 -4.73
N CYS A 217 -12.15 -9.01 -5.02
CA CYS A 217 -11.81 -7.64 -5.39
C CYS A 217 -11.50 -7.45 -6.88
N GLY A 218 -11.42 -8.53 -7.66
CA GLY A 218 -11.11 -8.52 -9.10
C GLY A 218 -9.66 -8.17 -9.46
N LYS A 219 -8.81 -7.87 -8.47
CA LYS A 219 -7.38 -7.56 -8.65
C LYS A 219 -6.54 -8.83 -8.79
N PHE A 220 -5.40 -8.71 -9.44
CA PHE A 220 -4.43 -9.81 -9.56
C PHE A 220 -3.81 -10.17 -8.21
N ILE A 221 -3.54 -11.47 -8.04
CA ILE A 221 -2.85 -12.07 -6.89
C ILE A 221 -1.43 -12.37 -7.33
N VAL A 222 -0.46 -11.71 -6.70
CA VAL A 222 0.97 -11.95 -6.95
C VAL A 222 1.49 -13.10 -6.09
N THR A 223 1.05 -13.19 -4.83
CA THR A 223 1.47 -14.23 -3.87
C THR A 223 0.49 -15.40 -3.82
N LYS A 224 0.53 -16.25 -4.84
CA LYS A 224 -0.39 -17.41 -4.95
C LYS A 224 -0.31 -18.37 -3.76
N ASN A 225 0.88 -18.59 -3.20
CA ASN A 225 1.11 -19.46 -2.05
C ASN A 225 0.38 -19.00 -0.77
N ARG A 226 0.16 -17.69 -0.62
CA ARG A 226 -0.57 -17.10 0.52
C ARG A 226 -2.06 -16.91 0.24
N ALA A 227 -2.46 -16.98 -1.02
CA ALA A 227 -3.84 -16.83 -1.42
C ALA A 227 -4.73 -17.96 -0.92
N ILE A 228 -6.01 -17.67 -0.76
CA ILE A 228 -7.02 -18.67 -0.45
C ILE A 228 -7.44 -19.32 -1.76
N PHE A 229 -7.15 -20.61 -1.91
CA PHE A 229 -7.60 -21.42 -3.03
C PHE A 229 -8.81 -22.26 -2.64
N CYS A 230 -9.85 -22.26 -3.47
CA CYS A 230 -11.00 -23.14 -3.30
C CYS A 230 -10.86 -24.39 -4.18
N GLU A 231 -10.74 -25.57 -3.56
CA GLU A 231 -10.64 -26.83 -4.30
C GLU A 231 -11.91 -27.19 -5.09
N ILE A 232 -13.07 -26.65 -4.72
CA ILE A 232 -14.36 -26.97 -5.35
C ILE A 232 -14.57 -26.14 -6.63
N CYS A 233 -14.52 -24.80 -6.54
CA CYS A 233 -14.73 -23.93 -7.69
C CYS A 233 -13.44 -23.47 -8.37
N LYS A 234 -12.27 -23.91 -7.89
CA LYS A 234 -10.94 -23.61 -8.44
C LYS A 234 -10.59 -22.11 -8.51
N THR A 235 -11.28 -21.26 -7.75
CA THR A 235 -11.03 -19.82 -7.71
C THR A 235 -10.06 -19.43 -6.60
N PHE A 236 -9.36 -18.33 -6.81
CA PHE A 236 -8.48 -17.73 -5.82
C PHE A 236 -9.11 -16.48 -5.17
N SER A 237 -8.72 -16.19 -3.93
CA SER A 237 -8.97 -14.93 -3.25
C SER A 237 -7.71 -14.48 -2.53
N HIS A 238 -7.43 -13.18 -2.52
CA HIS A 238 -6.45 -12.63 -1.58
C HIS A 238 -6.81 -13.05 -0.15
N ARG A 239 -5.78 -13.33 0.65
CA ARG A 239 -5.94 -13.72 2.05
C ARG A 239 -6.69 -12.65 2.84
N GLN A 240 -6.31 -11.39 2.67
CA GLN A 240 -6.93 -10.28 3.37
C GLN A 240 -8.39 -10.05 2.95
N CYS A 241 -8.74 -10.32 1.70
CA CYS A 241 -10.14 -10.31 1.25
C CYS A 241 -10.96 -11.37 2.01
N GLY A 242 -10.44 -12.60 2.12
CA GLY A 242 -11.11 -13.64 2.90
C GLY A 242 -11.20 -13.32 4.39
N LEU A 243 -10.15 -12.75 4.98
CA LEU A 243 -10.17 -12.28 6.37
C LEU A 243 -11.24 -11.21 6.61
N LYS A 244 -11.39 -10.25 5.70
CA LYS A 244 -12.43 -9.21 5.76
C LYS A 244 -13.83 -9.82 5.71
N ILE A 245 -14.07 -10.79 4.82
CA ILE A 245 -15.35 -11.52 4.76
C ILE A 245 -15.61 -12.25 6.08
N ILE A 246 -14.63 -12.99 6.61
CA ILE A 246 -14.77 -13.75 7.86
C ILE A 246 -15.08 -12.83 9.04
N LYS A 247 -14.37 -11.70 9.16
CA LYS A 247 -14.62 -10.70 10.22
C LYS A 247 -16.00 -10.05 10.11
N SER A 248 -16.51 -9.85 8.89
CA SER A 248 -17.82 -9.24 8.66
C SER A 248 -19.00 -10.13 9.09
N VAL A 249 -18.80 -11.45 9.16
CA VAL A 249 -19.84 -12.42 9.54
C VAL A 249 -19.70 -12.76 11.03
N ARG A 250 -20.51 -12.10 11.87
CA ARG A 250 -20.45 -12.23 13.33
C ARG A 250 -20.83 -13.62 13.86
N THR A 251 -21.68 -14.35 13.14
CA THR A 251 -22.10 -15.73 13.50
C THR A 251 -22.40 -16.51 12.22
N GLY A 252 -21.75 -17.66 12.02
CA GLY A 252 -22.08 -18.57 10.91
C GLY A 252 -20.88 -19.18 10.18
N LYS A 253 -21.17 -20.16 9.31
CA LYS A 253 -20.19 -20.72 8.37
C LYS A 253 -20.07 -19.76 7.19
N VAL A 254 -18.87 -19.26 6.94
CA VAL A 254 -18.59 -18.47 5.75
C VAL A 254 -18.31 -19.40 4.58
N PHE A 255 -18.99 -19.17 3.46
CA PHE A 255 -18.82 -19.94 2.24
C PHE A 255 -17.89 -19.23 1.26
N CYS A 256 -17.32 -20.00 0.33
CA CYS A 256 -16.49 -19.47 -0.74
C CYS A 256 -17.32 -18.50 -1.60
N PRO A 257 -16.82 -17.29 -1.89
CA PRO A 257 -17.50 -16.32 -2.73
C PRO A 257 -17.48 -16.67 -4.23
N GLY A 258 -16.79 -17.74 -4.63
CA GLY A 258 -16.71 -18.19 -6.02
C GLY A 258 -17.99 -18.85 -6.55
N LYS A 259 -17.99 -19.09 -7.86
CA LYS A 259 -19.06 -19.78 -8.58
C LYS A 259 -18.51 -21.04 -9.26
N LEU A 260 -19.33 -22.08 -9.31
CA LEU A 260 -19.06 -23.30 -10.08
C LEU A 260 -19.16 -23.00 -11.59
N GLU A 261 -18.68 -23.93 -12.42
CA GLU A 261 -18.84 -23.86 -13.89
C GLU A 261 -20.32 -23.77 -14.32
N SER A 262 -21.23 -24.35 -13.51
CA SER A 262 -22.69 -24.24 -13.71
C SER A 262 -23.26 -22.84 -13.42
N GLY A 263 -22.44 -21.89 -12.97
CA GLY A 263 -22.85 -20.55 -12.55
C GLY A 263 -23.45 -20.47 -11.14
N GLN A 264 -23.64 -21.61 -10.47
CA GLN A 264 -24.15 -21.68 -9.10
C GLN A 264 -23.11 -21.24 -8.07
N SER A 265 -23.56 -20.68 -6.94
CA SER A 265 -22.67 -20.29 -5.84
C SER A 265 -21.94 -21.49 -5.24
N CYS A 266 -20.65 -21.33 -4.96
CA CYS A 266 -19.86 -22.38 -4.33
C CYS A 266 -20.32 -22.65 -2.90
N THR A 267 -20.46 -23.93 -2.56
CA THR A 267 -20.88 -24.39 -1.22
C THR A 267 -19.71 -24.79 -0.32
N ALA A 268 -18.47 -24.64 -0.81
CA ALA A 268 -17.27 -24.86 -0.02
C ALA A 268 -17.24 -23.88 1.16
N ARG A 269 -16.77 -24.33 2.33
CA ARG A 269 -16.45 -23.41 3.42
C ARG A 269 -15.20 -22.63 3.08
N LEU A 270 -15.23 -21.33 3.29
CA LEU A 270 -14.04 -20.50 3.18
C LEU A 270 -13.10 -20.85 4.33
N ARG A 271 -11.92 -21.37 4.00
CA ARG A 271 -10.86 -21.68 4.97
C ARG A 271 -9.63 -20.85 4.62
N LEU A 272 -9.02 -20.26 5.63
CA LEU A 272 -7.73 -19.61 5.47
C LEU A 272 -6.64 -20.68 5.48
N PRO A 273 -5.66 -20.62 4.56
CA PRO A 273 -4.44 -21.40 4.69
C PRO A 273 -3.83 -21.18 6.08
N VAL A 274 -3.42 -22.28 6.72
CA VAL A 274 -2.59 -22.19 7.94
C VAL A 274 -1.31 -21.48 7.53
N GLU A 275 -0.88 -20.49 8.32
CA GLU A 275 0.35 -19.75 8.05
C GLU A 275 1.49 -20.74 7.78
N MET A 276 2.02 -20.75 6.56
CA MET A 276 3.39 -21.18 6.37
C MET A 276 4.23 -20.20 7.16
N GLN A 277 4.93 -20.69 8.18
CA GLN A 277 5.74 -19.88 9.05
C GLN A 277 6.74 -19.10 8.20
N SER A 278 6.46 -17.82 7.95
CA SER A 278 7.51 -16.88 7.63
C SER A 278 8.46 -16.92 8.82
N VAL A 279 9.73 -17.22 8.54
CA VAL A 279 10.83 -17.16 9.50
C VAL A 279 10.68 -15.85 10.30
N ASN A 280 10.72 -15.94 11.62
CA ASN A 280 10.54 -14.87 12.61
C ASN A 280 9.11 -14.54 13.11
N GLN A 281 8.43 -15.52 13.70
CA GLN A 281 7.40 -15.24 14.73
C GLN A 281 7.67 -16.01 16.04
N ASN A 282 8.71 -15.61 16.77
CA ASN A 282 8.74 -15.81 18.21
C ASN A 282 8.18 -14.56 18.89
N GLN A 283 6.85 -14.44 18.96
CA GLN A 283 6.14 -13.66 19.97
C GLN A 283 4.63 -13.94 19.92
N LYS A 284 4.22 -15.04 20.58
CA LYS A 284 2.84 -15.17 21.08
C LYS A 284 2.68 -14.21 22.26
N GLY A 285 2.22 -12.99 21.98
CA GLY A 285 1.86 -12.00 23.00
C GLY A 285 1.55 -10.64 22.38
N ASN A 286 0.27 -10.25 22.41
CA ASN A 286 -0.28 -8.99 21.87
C ASN A 286 -0.01 -8.70 20.39
N ARG A 287 -1.06 -8.80 19.57
CA ARG A 287 -1.10 -8.30 18.17
C ARG A 287 -0.98 -6.77 18.15
N LYS A 288 0.21 -6.23 18.38
CA LYS A 288 0.53 -4.82 18.12
C LYS A 288 0.87 -4.69 16.64
N ARG A 289 0.25 -3.71 15.96
CA ARG A 289 0.56 -3.37 14.57
C ARG A 289 2.07 -3.08 14.45
N ARG A 290 2.72 -3.67 13.45
CA ARG A 290 4.12 -3.34 13.13
C ARG A 290 4.15 -1.98 12.42
N ILE A 291 4.56 -0.93 13.11
CA ILE A 291 4.81 0.37 12.49
C ILE A 291 6.12 0.23 11.68
N VAL A 292 6.05 0.45 10.37
CA VAL A 292 7.24 0.47 9.51
C VAL A 292 7.71 1.91 9.46
N THR A 293 8.67 2.28 10.31
CA THR A 293 9.14 3.66 10.51
C THR A 293 10.12 4.17 9.44
N ASN A 294 10.25 3.48 8.30
CA ASN A 294 11.14 3.90 7.21
C ASN A 294 10.72 5.22 6.54
N PHE A 295 9.66 5.87 7.00
CA PHE A 295 9.18 7.17 6.53
C PHE A 295 9.68 8.33 7.38
N ASP A 296 10.21 8.07 8.60
CA ASP A 296 10.49 9.13 9.58
C ASP A 296 11.86 9.81 9.39
N GLU A 297 12.87 9.09 8.86
CA GLU A 297 14.22 9.64 8.67
C GLU A 297 14.30 10.69 7.54
N GLU A 298 13.31 10.75 6.65
CA GLU A 298 13.24 11.71 5.52
C GLU A 298 12.30 12.91 5.78
N ASP A 299 11.66 12.96 6.96
CA ASP A 299 10.56 13.88 7.28
C ASP A 299 10.91 14.98 8.31
N GLU A 300 12.11 14.97 8.92
CA GLU A 300 12.57 16.06 9.80
C GLU A 300 12.66 17.43 9.09
N CYS A 301 12.65 17.45 7.75
CA CYS A 301 12.63 18.67 6.96
C CYS A 301 11.24 19.35 6.91
N ASP A 302 10.15 18.58 7.05
CA ASP A 302 8.78 19.08 6.83
C ASP A 302 8.24 19.88 8.02
N THR A 303 8.69 19.60 9.25
CA THR A 303 8.33 20.37 10.45
C THR A 303 8.94 21.78 10.43
N ALA A 304 10.16 21.91 9.91
CA ALA A 304 10.79 23.21 9.67
C ALA A 304 10.07 24.01 8.58
N PHE A 305 9.57 23.34 7.53
CA PHE A 305 8.80 23.98 6.46
C PHE A 305 7.42 24.48 6.94
N CYS A 306 6.69 23.68 7.73
CA CYS A 306 5.41 24.08 8.34
C CYS A 306 5.54 25.30 9.27
N SER A 307 6.72 25.49 9.86
CA SER A 307 7.02 26.65 10.73
C SER A 307 7.25 27.92 9.91
N ALA A 308 7.82 27.80 8.71
CA ALA A 308 8.09 28.91 7.80
C ALA A 308 6.82 29.40 7.07
N GLU A 309 5.93 28.51 6.65
CA GLU A 309 4.67 28.92 6.00
C GLU A 309 3.72 29.66 6.96
N ARG A 310 3.68 29.29 8.25
CA ARG A 310 2.92 30.07 9.25
C ARG A 310 3.41 31.50 9.39
N LEU A 311 4.71 31.74 9.20
CA LEU A 311 5.28 33.08 9.25
C LEU A 311 4.90 33.88 7.99
N TYR A 312 4.96 33.25 6.81
CA TYR A 312 4.58 33.89 5.55
C TYR A 312 3.08 34.23 5.48
N ASP A 313 2.19 33.35 5.95
CA ASP A 313 0.75 33.62 5.99
C ASP A 313 0.38 34.69 7.03
N ALA A 314 1.14 34.80 8.12
CA ALA A 314 0.96 35.85 9.12
C ALA A 314 1.43 37.24 8.62
N GLU A 315 2.49 37.29 7.80
CA GLU A 315 3.01 38.53 7.21
C GLU A 315 2.15 39.06 6.05
N MET A 316 1.37 38.20 5.37
CA MET A 316 0.41 38.60 4.33
C MET A 316 -0.94 39.10 4.88
N GLN A 317 -1.20 38.93 6.18
CA GLN A 317 -2.43 39.36 6.85
C GLN A 317 -2.23 40.60 7.76
N SER A 318 -1.03 41.19 7.77
CA SER A 318 -0.69 42.41 8.53
C SER A 318 -0.63 43.66 7.66
#